data_AF-A0A2D0N9F6-F1
#
_entry.id   AF-A0A2D0N9F6-F1
#
_cell.length_a   1.000
_cell.length_b   1.000
_cell.length_c   1.000
_cell.angle_alpha   90.00
_cell.angle_beta   90.00
_cell.angle_gamma   90.00
#
_symmetry.space_group_name_H-M   'P 1'
#
loop_
_entity.id
_entity.type
_entity.pdbx_description
1 polymer ?
#
loop_
_entity_poly.entity_id
_entity_poly.type
_entity_poly.pdbx_seq_one_letter_code
_entity_poly.pdbx_strand_id
1 'polypeptide(L)'
;MTKKKFTISNGNIELEVTVTSRDPLLGYCKLRICNFQLGTEEDLIYLKGYLLGGFVDILSSPINKNGIKDVELDDFFKESASEKTLKFNKVNFGTFTDDFLIRAFRDEEDIFIIWKFITPKKDLIFGDLVGYPRKTLYCKIKRVNLEEIVNNLDAIFSKLESMPPE
;
A
#
# COMPACT_ATOMS: atom_id res chain seq x y z
N MET A 1 -5.52 -9.51 26.08
CA MET A 1 -4.58 -9.05 25.03
C MET A 1 -4.65 -7.55 24.93
N THR A 2 -3.56 -6.86 25.26
CA THR A 2 -3.48 -5.40 25.13
C THR A 2 -3.24 -5.05 23.66
N LYS A 3 -4.22 -4.42 23.00
CA LYS A 3 -4.04 -3.90 21.64
C LYS A 3 -2.91 -2.86 21.66
N LYS A 4 -1.89 -3.04 20.81
CA LYS A 4 -0.83 -2.05 20.64
C LYS A 4 -1.12 -1.22 19.40
N LYS A 5 -1.15 0.11 19.55
CA LYS A 5 -1.31 1.05 18.43
C LYS A 5 -0.02 1.84 18.25
N PHE A 6 0.39 2.04 17.02
CA PHE A 6 1.48 2.95 16.67
C PHE A 6 1.21 3.63 15.33
N THR A 7 1.90 4.74 15.10
CA THR A 7 1.81 5.53 13.87
C THR A 7 3.19 5.72 13.29
N ILE A 8 3.31 5.64 11.97
CA ILE A 8 4.53 5.95 11.22
C ILE A 8 4.15 6.90 10.10
N SER A 9 4.89 7.99 9.94
CA SER A 9 4.67 8.97 8.87
C SER A 9 5.99 9.41 8.28
N ASN A 10 6.10 9.43 6.96
CA ASN A 10 7.26 9.97 6.28
C ASN A 10 6.90 10.48 4.88
N GLY A 11 7.15 11.76 4.62
CA GLY A 11 6.71 12.45 3.41
C GLY A 11 5.21 12.31 3.17
N ASN A 12 4.84 11.71 2.05
CA ASN A 12 3.44 11.53 1.63
C ASN A 12 2.84 10.18 2.07
N ILE A 13 3.48 9.44 2.97
CA ILE A 13 2.99 8.16 3.49
C ILE A 13 2.70 8.31 4.98
N GLU A 14 1.50 7.88 5.39
CA GLU A 14 1.11 7.76 6.79
C GLU A 14 0.48 6.40 7.05
N LEU A 15 0.78 5.83 8.22
CA LEU A 15 0.34 4.53 8.67
C LEU A 15 -0.15 4.64 10.10
N GLU A 16 -1.36 4.17 10.39
CA GLU A 16 -1.80 3.86 11.74
C GLU A 16 -2.04 2.36 11.85
N VAL A 17 -1.26 1.67 12.68
CA VAL A 17 -1.33 0.22 12.82
C VAL A 17 -1.82 -0.14 14.21
N THR A 18 -2.81 -1.04 14.27
CA THR A 18 -3.31 -1.63 15.52
C THR A 18 -3.06 -3.13 15.52
N VAL A 19 -2.15 -3.59 16.36
CA VAL A 19 -1.78 -5.00 16.51
C VAL A 19 -2.76 -5.70 17.45
N THR A 20 -3.33 -6.81 16.98
CA THR A 20 -4.31 -7.63 17.72
C THR A 20 -3.76 -8.97 18.15
N SER A 21 -2.85 -9.57 17.38
CA SER A 21 -2.10 -10.78 17.73
C SER A 21 -0.63 -10.63 17.35
N ARG A 22 0.27 -11.29 18.08
CA ARG A 22 1.72 -11.32 17.80
C ARG A 22 2.18 -12.65 17.20
N ASP A 23 1.38 -13.70 17.30
CA ASP A 23 1.66 -15.01 16.73
C ASP A 23 0.36 -15.64 16.19
N PRO A 24 0.09 -15.55 14.87
CA PRO A 24 0.81 -14.73 13.90
C PRO A 24 0.63 -13.22 14.14
N LEU A 25 1.50 -12.39 13.55
CA LEU A 25 1.43 -10.93 13.69
C LEU A 25 0.26 -10.34 12.88
N LEU A 26 -0.91 -10.25 13.52
CA LEU A 26 -2.15 -9.78 12.92
C LEU A 26 -2.54 -8.39 13.44
N GLY A 27 -3.24 -7.63 12.61
CA GLY A 27 -3.76 -6.33 13.01
C GLY A 27 -4.54 -5.62 11.92
N TYR A 28 -4.87 -4.37 12.20
CA TYR A 28 -5.54 -3.45 11.29
C TYR A 28 -4.57 -2.34 10.89
N CYS A 29 -4.71 -1.82 9.67
CA CYS A 29 -3.88 -0.75 9.16
C CYS A 29 -4.73 0.32 8.49
N LYS A 30 -4.50 1.58 8.85
CA LYS A 30 -4.91 2.72 8.04
C LYS A 30 -3.70 3.23 7.27
N LEU A 31 -3.66 2.97 5.98
CA LEU A 31 -2.63 3.45 5.06
C LEU A 31 -3.16 4.68 4.32
N ARG A 32 -2.44 5.80 4.39
CA ARG A 32 -2.66 6.97 3.54
C ARG A 32 -1.44 7.25 2.66
N ILE A 33 -1.69 7.51 1.38
CA ILE A 33 -0.70 7.92 0.38
C ILE A 33 -1.19 9.22 -0.27
N CYS A 34 -0.41 10.30 -0.17
CA CYS A 34 -0.80 11.65 -0.62
C CYS A 34 -2.19 12.08 -0.08
N ASN A 35 -2.45 11.89 1.21
CA ASN A 35 -3.74 12.17 1.89
C ASN A 35 -4.94 11.32 1.45
N PHE A 36 -4.76 10.36 0.55
CA PHE A 36 -5.81 9.41 0.20
C PHE A 36 -5.59 8.10 0.94
N GLN A 37 -6.64 7.57 1.55
CA GLN A 37 -6.61 6.22 2.10
C GLN A 37 -6.35 5.21 0.97
N LEU A 38 -5.57 4.16 1.22
CA LEU A 38 -5.39 3.04 0.29
C LEU A 38 -5.68 1.74 1.04
N GLY A 39 -6.72 1.04 0.60
CA GLY A 39 -7.28 -0.11 1.32
C GLY A 39 -8.28 0.27 2.42
N THR A 40 -8.92 -0.72 3.00
CA THR A 40 -9.83 -0.56 4.15
C THR A 40 -9.07 -0.64 5.48
N GLU A 41 -9.51 0.12 6.48
CA GLU A 41 -9.04 0.00 7.87
C GLU A 41 -9.85 -1.01 8.70
N GLU A 42 -10.90 -1.58 8.12
CA GLU A 42 -11.84 -2.50 8.79
C GLU A 42 -11.40 -3.98 8.69
N ASP A 43 -10.43 -4.30 7.83
CA ASP A 43 -10.00 -5.67 7.58
C ASP A 43 -8.80 -6.11 8.43
N LEU A 44 -8.84 -7.36 8.91
CA LEU A 44 -7.79 -7.95 9.74
C LEU A 44 -6.74 -8.62 8.85
N ILE A 45 -5.51 -8.12 8.90
CA ILE A 45 -4.44 -8.53 7.98
C ILE A 45 -3.24 -9.14 8.68
N TYR A 46 -2.51 -9.99 7.96
CA TYR A 46 -1.17 -10.43 8.35
C TYR A 46 -0.16 -9.30 8.09
N LEU A 47 0.18 -8.55 9.13
CA LEU A 47 0.93 -7.29 9.00
C LEU A 47 2.28 -7.46 8.30
N LYS A 48 3.03 -8.52 8.60
CA LYS A 48 4.35 -8.73 8.01
C LYS A 48 4.28 -9.20 6.56
N GLY A 49 3.35 -10.09 6.22
CA GLY A 49 3.23 -10.58 4.84
C GLY A 49 2.52 -9.61 3.91
N TYR A 50 1.51 -8.90 4.42
CA TYR A 50 0.63 -8.06 3.60
C TYR A 50 1.06 -6.60 3.62
N LEU A 51 1.18 -5.97 4.80
CA LEU A 51 1.56 -4.56 4.88
C LEU A 51 3.02 -4.33 4.47
N LEU A 52 3.95 -5.04 5.11
CA LEU A 52 5.38 -4.90 4.80
C LEU A 52 5.69 -5.48 3.40
N GLY A 53 5.09 -6.61 3.03
CA GLY A 53 5.23 -7.20 1.70
C GLY A 53 4.82 -6.25 0.57
N GLY A 54 3.65 -5.61 0.68
CA GLY A 54 3.20 -4.65 -0.33
C GLY A 54 4.11 -3.43 -0.49
N PHE A 55 4.75 -2.96 0.60
CA PHE A 55 5.77 -1.92 0.49
C PHE A 55 7.07 -2.39 -0.17
N VAL A 56 7.49 -3.63 0.07
CA VAL A 56 8.63 -4.24 -0.62
C VAL A 56 8.35 -4.40 -2.12
N ASP A 57 7.11 -4.76 -2.49
CA ASP A 57 6.68 -4.82 -3.89
C ASP A 57 6.74 -3.45 -4.57
N ILE A 58 6.38 -2.37 -3.86
CA ILE A 58 6.53 -1.00 -4.34
C ILE A 58 8.01 -0.64 -4.52
N LEU A 59 8.87 -0.90 -3.52
CA LEU A 59 10.30 -0.60 -3.58
C LEU A 59 11.02 -1.32 -4.72
N SER A 60 10.61 -2.57 -5.01
CA SER A 60 11.18 -3.39 -6.07
C SER A 60 10.70 -3.04 -7.48
N SER A 61 9.81 -2.04 -7.61
CA SER A 61 9.21 -1.68 -8.89
C SER A 61 10.24 -1.36 -9.99
N PRO A 62 9.98 -1.71 -11.25
CA PRO A 62 10.90 -1.43 -12.35
C PRO A 62 11.05 0.07 -12.60
N ILE A 63 12.19 0.45 -13.21
CA ILE A 63 12.42 1.82 -13.66
C ILE A 63 11.65 2.05 -14.97
N ASN A 64 10.83 3.10 -15.01
CA ASN A 64 10.17 3.60 -16.21
C ASN A 64 10.50 5.09 -16.40
N LYS A 65 11.46 5.36 -17.30
CA LYS A 65 11.94 6.72 -17.64
C LYS A 65 10.92 7.56 -18.42
N ASN A 66 9.96 6.93 -19.08
CA ASN A 66 8.90 7.65 -19.80
C ASN A 66 7.81 8.12 -18.82
N GLY A 67 7.73 7.50 -17.64
CA GLY A 67 6.89 7.91 -16.52
C GLY A 67 5.42 8.12 -16.89
N ILE A 68 4.82 9.18 -16.34
CA ILE A 68 3.42 9.58 -16.56
C ILE A 68 3.31 10.62 -17.70
N LYS A 69 4.41 11.21 -18.18
CA LYS A 69 4.36 12.40 -19.04
C LYS A 69 3.62 12.19 -20.37
N ASP A 70 3.70 10.98 -20.90
CA ASP A 70 3.18 10.65 -22.24
C ASP A 70 2.07 9.58 -22.20
N VAL A 71 1.51 9.29 -21.02
CA VAL A 71 0.59 8.17 -20.79
C VAL A 71 -0.58 8.59 -19.91
N GLU A 72 -1.81 8.28 -20.33
CA GLU A 72 -2.97 8.53 -19.48
C GLU A 72 -2.95 7.57 -18.28
N LEU A 73 -3.31 8.05 -17.08
CA LEU A 73 -3.25 7.22 -15.86
C LEU A 73 -4.08 5.92 -15.98
N ASP A 74 -5.20 5.97 -16.70
CA ASP A 74 -6.05 4.80 -16.94
C ASP A 74 -5.39 3.75 -17.84
N ASP A 75 -4.38 4.12 -18.64
CA ASP A 75 -3.65 3.17 -19.48
C ASP A 75 -2.93 2.12 -18.66
N PHE A 76 -2.46 2.45 -17.45
CA PHE A 76 -1.81 1.50 -16.53
C PHE A 76 -2.71 0.34 -16.08
N PHE A 77 -4.03 0.43 -16.34
CA PHE A 77 -5.01 -0.60 -16.00
C PHE A 77 -5.64 -1.27 -17.23
N LYS A 78 -5.28 -0.87 -18.45
CA LYS A 78 -5.72 -1.55 -19.68
C LYS A 78 -5.04 -2.90 -19.81
N GLU A 79 -5.75 -3.92 -20.29
CA GLU A 79 -5.15 -5.24 -20.55
C GLU A 79 -4.00 -5.18 -21.58
N SER A 80 -4.10 -4.26 -22.53
CA SER A 80 -3.07 -4.00 -23.55
C SER A 80 -1.82 -3.33 -22.97
N ALA A 81 -1.90 -2.72 -21.79
CA ALA A 81 -0.74 -2.20 -21.10
C ALA A 81 0.03 -3.36 -20.48
N SER A 82 0.97 -3.88 -21.25
CA SER A 82 1.87 -4.90 -20.74
C SER A 82 2.92 -4.28 -19.82
N GLU A 83 3.35 -5.05 -18.81
CA GLU A 83 4.53 -4.73 -17.99
C GLU A 83 5.78 -4.52 -18.86
N LYS A 84 5.82 -5.07 -20.07
CA LYS A 84 6.92 -4.86 -21.03
C LYS A 84 6.89 -3.46 -21.66
N THR A 85 5.71 -2.87 -21.83
CA THR A 85 5.52 -1.58 -22.51
C THR A 85 5.61 -0.41 -21.53
N LEU A 86 4.88 -0.50 -20.41
CA LEU A 86 4.80 0.58 -19.41
C LEU A 86 5.62 0.30 -18.14
N LYS A 87 6.36 -0.82 -18.07
CA LYS A 87 7.31 -1.15 -16.99
C LYS A 87 6.82 -0.75 -15.61
N PHE A 88 5.87 -1.52 -15.08
CA PHE A 88 5.31 -1.33 -13.74
C PHE A 88 5.23 -2.68 -13.00
N ASN A 89 5.16 -2.61 -11.67
CA ASN A 89 4.74 -3.72 -10.82
C ASN A 89 3.25 -3.62 -10.53
N LYS A 90 2.59 -4.76 -10.44
CA LYS A 90 1.29 -4.89 -9.78
C LYS A 90 1.57 -5.07 -8.29
N VAL A 91 0.96 -4.24 -7.46
CA VAL A 91 1.15 -4.27 -6.02
C VAL A 91 -0.14 -4.78 -5.39
N ASN A 92 -0.03 -5.65 -4.40
CA ASN A 92 -1.16 -6.07 -3.58
C ASN A 92 -0.70 -6.13 -2.13
N PHE A 93 -1.42 -5.46 -1.23
CA PHE A 93 -1.20 -5.55 0.21
C PHE A 93 -2.13 -6.59 0.86
N GLY A 94 -2.46 -7.67 0.16
CA GLY A 94 -3.44 -8.66 0.59
C GLY A 94 -4.87 -8.10 0.63
N THR A 95 -5.67 -8.72 1.50
CA THR A 95 -7.13 -8.59 1.49
C THR A 95 -7.64 -7.17 1.71
N PHE A 96 -6.96 -6.34 2.51
CA PHE A 96 -7.43 -4.98 2.75
C PHE A 96 -7.30 -4.06 1.53
N THR A 97 -6.61 -4.49 0.46
CA THR A 97 -6.52 -3.77 -0.81
C THR A 97 -7.22 -4.46 -1.99
N ASP A 98 -7.99 -5.53 -1.75
CA ASP A 98 -8.65 -6.30 -2.83
C ASP A 98 -9.64 -5.46 -3.66
N ASP A 99 -10.21 -4.40 -3.07
CA ASP A 99 -11.07 -3.46 -3.77
C ASP A 99 -10.31 -2.48 -4.69
N PHE A 100 -8.99 -2.62 -4.79
CA PHE A 100 -8.11 -1.71 -5.52
C PHE A 100 -7.25 -2.43 -6.55
N LEU A 101 -7.07 -1.80 -7.71
CA LEU A 101 -5.95 -2.09 -8.59
C LEU A 101 -4.82 -1.12 -8.26
N ILE A 102 -3.64 -1.63 -7.93
CA ILE A 102 -2.47 -0.82 -7.58
C ILE A 102 -1.33 -1.14 -8.54
N ARG A 103 -0.65 -0.10 -9.00
CA ARG A 103 0.51 -0.15 -9.89
C ARG A 103 1.61 0.74 -9.33
N ALA A 104 2.86 0.31 -9.48
CA ALA A 104 4.00 1.12 -9.06
C ALA A 104 5.15 1.03 -10.06
N PHE A 105 5.91 2.10 -10.20
CA PHE A 105 7.16 2.15 -10.97
C PHE A 105 8.10 3.21 -10.41
N ARG A 106 9.37 3.14 -10.80
CA ARG A 106 10.42 4.08 -10.39
C ARG A 106 10.83 5.02 -11.51
N ASP A 107 11.19 6.23 -11.13
CA ASP A 107 11.91 7.18 -11.97
C ASP A 107 13.01 7.82 -11.12
N GLU A 108 14.26 7.44 -11.37
CA GLU A 108 15.41 7.85 -10.56
C GLU A 108 15.19 7.59 -9.04
N GLU A 109 15.13 8.65 -8.24
CA GLU A 109 14.93 8.63 -6.77
C GLU A 109 13.46 8.67 -6.35
N ASP A 110 12.55 8.69 -7.32
CA ASP A 110 11.12 8.79 -7.09
C ASP A 110 10.41 7.48 -7.40
N ILE A 111 9.35 7.21 -6.64
CA ILE A 111 8.42 6.13 -6.88
C ILE A 111 7.06 6.75 -7.21
N PHE A 112 6.45 6.24 -8.28
CA PHE A 112 5.09 6.56 -8.64
C PHE A 112 4.20 5.39 -8.26
N ILE A 113 3.15 5.69 -7.49
CA ILE A 113 2.12 4.74 -7.11
C ILE A 113 0.82 5.22 -7.75
N ILE A 114 0.18 4.37 -8.53
CA ILE A 114 -1.07 4.64 -9.23
C ILE A 114 -2.09 3.61 -8.75
N TRP A 115 -3.29 4.05 -8.41
CA TRP A 115 -4.33 3.13 -7.97
C TRP A 115 -5.73 3.53 -8.42
N LYS A 116 -6.59 2.53 -8.49
CA LYS A 116 -7.99 2.67 -8.90
C LYS A 116 -8.87 1.79 -8.02
N PHE A 117 -9.90 2.39 -7.44
CA PHE A 117 -10.92 1.67 -6.66
C PHE A 117 -11.94 1.03 -7.62
N ILE A 118 -12.07 -0.30 -7.57
CA ILE A 118 -12.79 -1.09 -8.56
C ILE A 118 -14.11 -1.69 -8.07
N THR A 119 -14.31 -1.85 -6.77
CA THR A 119 -15.48 -2.56 -6.23
C THR A 119 -16.77 -1.77 -6.41
N PRO A 120 -17.78 -2.23 -7.15
CA PRO A 120 -19.03 -1.50 -7.36
C PRO A 120 -19.74 -1.15 -6.05
N LYS A 121 -20.48 -0.04 -6.01
CA LYS A 121 -21.19 0.41 -4.78
C LYS A 121 -22.10 -0.65 -4.16
N LYS A 122 -22.73 -1.49 -5.00
CA LYS A 122 -23.63 -2.56 -4.56
C LYS A 122 -22.92 -3.76 -3.92
N ASP A 123 -21.64 -3.93 -4.21
CA ASP A 123 -20.82 -5.06 -3.77
C ASP A 123 -19.85 -4.62 -2.65
N LEU A 124 -19.86 -3.34 -2.28
CA LEU A 124 -18.99 -2.79 -1.25
C LEU A 124 -19.47 -3.16 0.15
N ILE A 125 -18.61 -3.83 0.90
CA ILE A 125 -18.89 -4.27 2.27
C ILE A 125 -18.29 -3.34 3.33
N PHE A 126 -17.21 -2.63 3.01
CA PHE A 126 -16.48 -1.79 3.96
C PHE A 126 -17.05 -0.37 4.01
N GLY A 127 -17.41 0.07 5.21
CA GLY A 127 -18.08 1.36 5.44
C GLY A 127 -17.16 2.55 5.16
N ASP A 128 -15.89 2.42 5.52
CA ASP A 128 -14.84 3.42 5.33
C ASP A 128 -14.54 3.75 3.86
N LEU A 129 -14.98 2.92 2.91
CA LEU A 129 -14.77 3.11 1.47
C LEU A 129 -16.00 3.63 0.70
N VAL A 130 -17.16 3.84 1.35
CA VAL A 130 -18.42 4.22 0.66
C VAL A 130 -18.30 5.52 -0.15
N GLY A 131 -17.51 6.47 0.36
CA GLY A 131 -17.26 7.77 -0.28
C GLY A 131 -16.01 7.81 -1.17
N TYR A 132 -15.34 6.68 -1.40
CA TYR A 132 -14.03 6.67 -2.05
C TYR A 132 -14.09 7.18 -3.51
N PRO A 133 -13.14 8.04 -3.95
CA PRO A 133 -13.12 8.54 -5.32
C PRO A 133 -13.10 7.44 -6.38
N ARG A 134 -14.00 7.53 -7.37
CA ARG A 134 -14.13 6.58 -8.50
C ARG A 134 -13.30 6.99 -9.72
N LYS A 135 -12.13 7.57 -9.48
CA LYS A 135 -11.17 7.98 -10.50
C LYS A 135 -9.83 7.34 -10.24
N THR A 136 -9.00 7.27 -11.27
CA THR A 136 -7.61 6.86 -11.09
C THR A 136 -6.86 7.96 -10.34
N LEU A 137 -6.15 7.54 -9.30
CA LEU A 137 -5.34 8.41 -8.44
C LEU A 137 -3.88 8.03 -8.62
N TYR A 138 -2.99 8.98 -8.35
CA TYR A 138 -1.56 8.70 -8.30
C TYR A 138 -0.88 9.58 -7.25
N CYS A 139 0.27 9.11 -6.80
CA CYS A 139 1.15 9.84 -5.89
C CYS A 139 2.59 9.60 -6.31
N LYS A 140 3.37 10.69 -6.26
CA LYS A 140 4.83 10.65 -6.38
C LYS A 140 5.41 10.74 -4.97
N ILE A 141 6.27 9.80 -4.62
CA ILE A 141 6.97 9.75 -3.34
C ILE A 141 8.47 9.62 -3.55
N LYS A 142 9.26 10.02 -2.56
CA LYS A 142 10.70 9.75 -2.54
C LYS A 142 10.94 8.31 -2.11
N ARG A 143 11.84 7.63 -2.83
CA ARG A 143 12.22 6.24 -2.53
C ARG A 143 12.78 6.10 -1.12
N VAL A 144 13.67 6.99 -0.72
CA VAL A 144 14.27 7.00 0.63
C VAL A 144 13.21 7.06 1.74
N ASN A 145 12.12 7.81 1.53
CA ASN A 145 11.05 7.91 2.52
C ASN A 145 10.34 6.56 2.70
N LEU A 146 10.13 5.81 1.61
CA LEU A 146 9.53 4.48 1.68
C LEU A 146 10.50 3.45 2.29
N GLU A 147 11.80 3.54 1.98
CA GLU A 147 12.83 2.69 2.61
C GLU A 147 12.84 2.87 4.14
N GLU A 148 12.74 4.10 4.62
CA GLU A 148 12.63 4.40 6.05
C GLU A 148 11.34 3.83 6.68
N ILE A 149 10.19 3.91 5.99
CA ILE A 149 8.94 3.28 6.46
C ILE A 149 9.12 1.75 6.59
N VAL A 150 9.70 1.10 5.58
CA VAL A 150 9.94 -0.35 5.56
C VAL A 150 10.86 -0.77 6.69
N ASN A 151 11.98 -0.06 6.89
CA ASN A 151 12.92 -0.33 7.97
C ASN A 151 12.28 -0.17 9.36
N ASN A 152 11.47 0.88 9.55
CA ASN A 152 10.77 1.11 10.81
C ASN A 152 9.72 0.01 11.08
N LEU A 153 8.95 -0.38 10.08
CA LEU A 153 7.96 -1.46 10.20
C LEU A 153 8.65 -2.79 10.55
N ASP A 154 9.71 -3.17 9.83
CA ASP A 154 10.41 -4.42 10.06
C ASP A 154 11.03 -4.48 11.47
N ALA A 155 11.62 -3.39 11.94
CA ALA A 155 12.16 -3.29 13.29
C ALA A 155 11.07 -3.42 14.37
N ILE A 156 9.93 -2.75 14.18
CA ILE A 156 8.79 -2.83 15.12
C ILE A 156 8.20 -4.23 15.13
N PHE A 157 7.97 -4.83 13.96
CA PHE A 157 7.39 -6.16 13.83
C PHE A 157 8.30 -7.24 14.41
N SER A 158 9.60 -7.21 14.10
CA SER A 158 10.59 -8.13 14.67
C SER A 158 10.68 -8.00 16.19
N LYS A 159 10.58 -6.77 16.72
CA LYS A 159 10.51 -6.56 18.17
C LYS A 159 9.25 -7.15 18.78
N LEU A 160 8.10 -7.02 18.13
CA LEU A 160 6.83 -7.53 18.66
C LEU A 160 6.78 -9.07 18.66
N GLU A 161 7.29 -9.70 17.62
CA GLU A 161 7.36 -11.17 17.48
C GLU A 161 8.34 -11.79 18.50
N SER A 162 9.38 -11.06 18.91
CA SER A 162 10.35 -11.53 19.92
C SER A 162 9.91 -11.31 21.38
N MET A 163 8.79 -10.63 21.62
CA MET A 163 8.28 -10.45 22.99
C MET A 163 7.67 -11.77 23.50
N PRO A 164 7.85 -12.10 24.79
CA PRO A 164 7.18 -13.24 25.39
C PRO A 164 5.65 -13.13 25.26
N PRO A 165 4.92 -14.26 25.14
CA PRO A 165 3.47 -14.27 25.18
C PRO A 165 2.94 -13.59 26.45
N GLU A 166 1.91 -12.76 26.32
CA GLU A 166 1.19 -12.18 27.47
C GLU A 166 0.37 -13.23 28.21
#